data_AF-A0A1K0G1F4-F1
#
_entry.id   AF-A0A1K0G1F4-F1
#
_cell.length_a   1.000
_cell.length_b   1.000
_cell.length_c   1.000
_cell.angle_alpha   90.00
_cell.angle_beta   90.00
_cell.angle_gamma   90.00
#
_symmetry.space_group_name_H-M   'P 1'
#
loop_
_entity.id
_entity.type
_entity.pdbx_description
1 polymer ?
#
loop_
_entity_poly.entity_id
_entity_poly.type
_entity_poly.pdbx_seq_one_letter_code
_entity_poly.pdbx_strand_id
1 'polypeptide(L)' 'MGKLRREMHRRMLGNGYCARPVEMDCHFESICESCTFFVTTIEFRPTLERQRNDAAAKGQVAREQIFDGLLTRLDEQAS' A
#
# COMPACT_ATOMS: atom_id res chain seq x y z
N MET A 1 -25.37 2.33 -5.81
CA MET A 1 -24.62 3.60 -5.93
C MET A 1 -23.40 3.74 -5.02
N GLY A 2 -23.23 2.95 -3.93
CA GLY A 2 -22.08 3.13 -3.02
C GLY A 2 -20.73 2.57 -3.51
N LYS A 3 -20.72 1.50 -4.31
CA LYS A 3 -19.48 0.89 -4.83
C LYS A 3 -18.75 1.80 -5.83
N LEU A 4 -19.49 2.41 -6.75
CA LEU A 4 -18.94 3.31 -7.78
C LEU A 4 -18.26 4.54 -7.17
N ARG A 5 -18.80 5.09 -6.07
CA ARG A 5 -18.22 6.26 -5.37
C ARG A 5 -16.94 5.93 -4.60
N ARG A 6 -16.75 4.67 -4.17
CA ARG A 6 -15.49 4.17 -3.58
C ARG A 6 -14.40 3.92 -4.63
N GLU A 7 -14.78 3.54 -5.84
CA GLU A 7 -13.85 3.33 -6.96
C GLU A 7 -13.32 4.65 -7.53
N MET A 8 -14.15 5.72 -7.50
CA MET A 8 -13.84 7.02 -8.11
C MET A 8 -12.74 7.83 -7.41
N HIS A 9 -12.28 7.42 -6.22
CA HIS A 9 -11.32 8.17 -5.40
C HIS A 9 -10.03 7.40 -5.11
N ARG A 10 -9.60 6.54 -6.04
CA ARG A 10 -8.29 5.89 -5.97
C ARG A 10 -7.23 6.77 -6.60
N ARG A 11 -6.48 7.53 -5.78
CA ARG A 11 -5.25 8.19 -6.26
C ARG A 11 -4.17 7.14 -6.43
N MET A 12 -3.60 7.05 -7.63
CA MET A 12 -2.52 6.10 -7.94
C MET A 12 -1.25 6.46 -7.15
N LEU A 13 -0.60 5.44 -6.60
CA LEU A 13 0.66 5.51 -5.87
C LEU A 13 1.65 4.51 -6.47
N GLY A 14 2.93 4.58 -6.07
CA GLY A 14 3.96 3.66 -6.59
C GLY A 14 3.69 2.18 -6.29
N ASN A 15 3.03 1.88 -5.16
CA ASN A 15 2.81 0.51 -4.66
C ASN A 15 1.33 0.15 -4.48
N GLY A 16 0.41 0.97 -5.00
CA GLY A 16 -1.02 0.76 -4.80
C GLY A 16 -1.83 2.02 -5.04
N TYR A 17 -2.85 2.21 -4.19
CA TYR A 17 -3.82 3.30 -4.29
C TYR A 17 -4.11 3.90 -2.93
N CYS A 18 -4.35 5.21 -2.89
CA CYS A 18 -4.93 5.87 -1.74
C CYS A 18 -6.46 5.74 -1.82
N ALA A 19 -7.09 5.15 -0.82
CA ALA A 19 -8.55 5.07 -0.67
C ALA A 19 -9.08 6.09 0.35
N ARG A 20 -8.33 7.17 0.63
CA ARG A 20 -8.75 8.23 1.54
C ARG A 20 -9.93 8.98 0.91
N PRO A 21 -11.03 9.20 1.65
CA PRO A 21 -12.11 10.10 1.25
C PRO A 21 -11.59 11.49 0.83
N VAL A 22 -12.20 12.07 -0.20
CA VAL A 22 -11.79 13.38 -0.75
C VAL A 22 -12.00 14.51 0.25
N GLU A 23 -12.95 14.35 1.16
CA GLU A 23 -13.26 15.32 2.19
C GLU A 23 -12.18 15.37 3.30
N MET A 24 -11.18 14.47 3.27
CA MET A 24 -10.07 14.43 4.23
C MET A 24 -8.73 14.79 3.60
N ASP A 25 -8.07 15.78 4.19
CA ASP A 25 -6.75 16.23 3.76
C ASP A 25 -5.62 15.23 4.09
N CYS A 26 -4.53 15.32 3.33
CA CYS A 26 -3.29 14.57 3.57
C CYS A 26 -2.23 15.46 4.22
N HIS A 27 -1.69 15.06 5.36
CA HIS A 27 -0.47 15.71 5.86
C HIS A 27 0.81 15.14 5.27
N PHE A 28 0.80 13.88 4.81
CA PHE A 28 1.99 13.18 4.33
C PHE A 28 1.68 12.36 3.08
N GLU A 29 2.05 12.87 1.90
CA GLU A 29 1.84 12.18 0.62
C GLU A 29 2.88 11.08 0.33
N SER A 30 3.98 11.01 1.10
CA SER A 30 5.13 10.16 0.80
C SER A 30 5.25 8.87 1.64
N ILE A 31 4.38 8.63 2.62
CA ILE A 31 4.48 7.49 3.56
C ILE A 31 3.30 6.52 3.46
N CYS A 32 2.68 6.44 2.28
CA CYS A 32 1.40 5.76 2.11
C CYS A 32 1.43 4.28 2.53
N GLU A 33 2.54 3.56 2.38
CA GLU A 33 2.65 2.13 2.72
C GLU A 33 2.38 1.83 4.21
N SER A 34 2.49 2.84 5.07
CA SER A 34 2.17 2.77 6.50
C SER A 34 0.79 3.38 6.86
N CYS A 35 0.09 3.96 5.90
CA CYS A 35 -1.18 4.67 6.10
C CYS A 35 -2.37 3.70 6.14
N THR A 36 -3.35 3.97 7.02
CA THR A 36 -4.58 3.17 7.11
C THR A 36 -5.46 3.20 5.86
N PHE A 37 -5.33 4.23 5.03
CA PHE A 37 -6.10 4.37 3.78
C PHE A 37 -5.38 3.75 2.58
N PHE A 38 -4.21 3.16 2.78
CA PHE A 38 -3.46 2.53 1.70
C PHE A 38 -4.03 1.16 1.37
N VAL A 39 -4.25 0.97 0.07
CA VAL A 39 -4.73 -0.26 -0.52
C VAL A 39 -3.74 -0.68 -1.59
N THR A 40 -3.29 -1.93 -1.53
CA THR A 40 -2.48 -2.55 -2.58
C THR A 40 -3.25 -3.73 -3.18
N THR A 41 -2.77 -4.26 -4.31
CA THR A 41 -3.37 -5.38 -5.05
C THR A 41 -2.28 -6.33 -5.48
N ILE A 42 -2.66 -7.54 -5.91
CA ILE A 42 -1.70 -8.57 -6.35
C ILE A 42 -0.79 -8.11 -7.50
N GLU A 43 -1.24 -7.15 -8.32
CA GLU A 43 -0.45 -6.55 -9.41
C GLU A 43 0.83 -5.87 -8.89
N PHE A 44 0.81 -5.36 -7.66
CA PHE A 44 1.97 -4.71 -7.04
C PHE A 44 2.89 -5.67 -6.27
N ARG A 45 2.49 -6.95 -6.07
CA ARG A 45 3.30 -7.94 -5.32
C ARG A 45 4.77 -7.99 -5.77
N PRO A 46 5.10 -8.08 -7.07
CA PRO A 46 6.50 -8.13 -7.49
C PRO A 46 7.29 -6.88 -7.09
N THR A 47 6.66 -5.71 -7.08
CA THR A 47 7.29 -4.46 -6.65
C THR A 47 7.48 -4.42 -5.13
N LEU A 48 6.49 -4.87 -4.37
CA LEU A 48 6.57 -4.97 -2.90
C LEU A 48 7.68 -5.94 -2.47
N GLU A 49 7.80 -7.09 -3.12
CA GLU A 49 8.87 -8.06 -2.86
C GLU A 49 10.26 -7.46 -3.14
N ARG A 50 10.43 -6.76 -4.27
CA ARG A 50 11.70 -6.07 -4.57
C ARG A 50 12.04 -5.01 -3.54
N GLN A 51 11.07 -4.22 -3.09
CA GLN A 51 11.30 -3.18 -2.09
C GLN A 51 11.57 -3.73 -0.70
N ARG A 52 10.93 -4.85 -0.33
CA ARG A 52 11.24 -5.61 0.89
C ARG A 52 12.67 -6.12 0.87
N ASN A 53 13.08 -6.74 -0.24
CA ASN A 53 14.44 -7.27 -0.40
C ASN A 53 15.49 -6.14 -0.39
N ASP A 54 15.21 -4.99 -1.03
CA ASP A 54 16.07 -3.80 -0.96
C ASP A 54 16.21 -3.27 0.48
N ALA A 55 15.10 -3.23 1.23
CA ALA A 55 15.11 -2.82 2.63
C ALA A 55 15.95 -3.79 3.48
N ALA A 56 15.79 -5.10 3.30
CA ALA A 56 16.58 -6.12 3.98
C ALA A 56 18.07 -6.01 3.65
N ALA A 57 18.42 -5.87 2.37
CA ALA A 57 19.80 -5.70 1.91
C ALA A 57 20.48 -4.45 2.49
N LYS A 58 19.70 -3.42 2.82
CA LYS A 58 20.17 -2.17 3.44
C LYS A 58 20.06 -2.16 4.97
N GLY A 59 19.58 -3.24 5.60
CA GLY A 59 19.35 -3.31 7.03
C GLY A 59 18.25 -2.38 7.54
N GLN A 60 17.31 -1.98 6.69
CA GLN A 60 16.21 -1.07 7.03
C GLN A 60 15.05 -1.82 7.68
N VAL A 61 15.26 -2.31 8.91
CA VAL A 61 14.33 -3.21 9.63
C VAL A 61 12.88 -2.71 9.64
N ALA A 62 12.65 -1.43 9.99
CA ALA A 62 11.31 -0.87 10.05
C ALA A 62 10.62 -0.86 8.67
N ARG A 63 11.38 -0.63 7.60
CA ARG A 63 10.85 -0.60 6.23
C ARG A 63 10.58 -2.00 5.71
N GLU A 64 11.44 -2.96 6.03
CA GLU A 64 11.22 -4.38 5.74
C GLU A 64 9.90 -4.86 6.35
N GLN A 65 9.67 -4.59 7.63
CA GLN A 65 8.44 -4.96 8.35
C GLN A 65 7.17 -4.39 7.72
N ILE A 66 7.22 -3.15 7.19
CA ILE A 66 6.08 -2.56 6.47
C ILE A 66 5.72 -3.41 5.25
N PHE A 67 6.72 -3.80 4.46
CA PHE A 67 6.48 -4.59 3.25
C PHE A 67 6.09 -6.03 3.56
N ASP A 68 6.65 -6.65 4.59
CA ASP A 68 6.22 -7.97 5.04
C ASP A 68 4.73 -7.96 5.42
N GLY A 69 4.29 -6.97 6.21
CA GLY A 69 2.87 -6.82 6.57
C GLY A 69 1.94 -6.51 5.39
N LEU A 70 2.46 -5.93 4.31
CA LEU A 70 1.71 -5.74 3.06
C LEU A 70 1.57 -7.06 2.28
N LEU A 71 2.66 -7.82 2.17
CA LEU A 71 2.68 -9.11 1.48
C LEU A 71 1.81 -10.15 2.19
N THR A 72 1.88 -10.23 3.53
CA THR A 72 1.03 -11.14 4.32
C THR A 72 -0.46 -10.86 4.07
N ARG A 73 -0.88 -9.59 4.11
CA ARG A 73 -2.28 -9.22 3.82
C ARG A 73 -2.70 -9.58 2.40
N LEU A 74 -1.80 -9.48 1.42
CA LEU A 74 -2.09 -9.90 0.05
C LEU A 74 -2.27 -11.43 -0.05
N ASP A 75 -1.49 -12.22 0.69
CA ASP A 75 -1.64 -13.67 0.74
C ASP A 75 -2.96 -14.10 1.39
N GLU A 76 -3.36 -13.43 2.47
CA GLU A 76 -4.65 -13.65 3.13
C GLU A 76 -5.84 -13.34 2.21
N GLN A 77 -5.73 -12.31 1.37
CA GLN A 77 -6.77 -11.93 0.41
C GLN A 77 -6.87 -12.86 -0.82
N ALA A 78 -5.81 -13.62 -1.11
CA ALA A 78 -5.74 -14.54 -2.24
C ALA A 78 -6.19 -15.98 -1.89
N SER A 79 -6.40 -16.26 -0.60
CA SER A 79 -6.85 -17.56 -0.05
C SER A 79 -8.37 -17.65 0.01
#